data_AF-A0A920I2B5-F1
#
_entry.id   AF-A0A920I2B5-F1
#
_cell.length_a   1.000
_cell.length_b   1.000
_cell.length_c   1.000
_cell.angle_alpha   90.00
_cell.angle_beta   90.00
_cell.angle_gamma   90.00
#
_symmetry.space_group_name_H-M   'P 1'
#
loop_
_entity.id
_entity.type
_entity.pdbx_description
1 polymer ?
#
loop_
_entity_poly.entity_id
_entity_poly.type
_entity_poly.pdbx_seq_one_letter_code
_entity_poly.pdbx_strand_id
1 'polypeptide(L)' 'MPEGCREWFASLRDSICATFEAMEAECPEQRQDGLDAGRFERKAWQRDGGGGGVMSVMHGRVFEKSG' A
#
# COMPACT_ATOMS: atom_id res chain seq x y z
N MET A 1 -18.76 -9.18 -11.75
CA MET A 1 -17.66 -9.81 -11.00
C MET A 1 -18.27 -10.70 -9.94
N PRO A 2 -17.89 -11.98 -9.82
CA PRO A 2 -18.27 -12.79 -8.67
C PRO A 2 -17.78 -12.06 -7.40
N GLU A 3 -18.59 -11.99 -6.33
CA GLU A 3 -18.20 -11.26 -5.11
C GLU A 3 -16.85 -11.74 -4.56
N GLY A 4 -16.58 -13.05 -4.64
CA GLY A 4 -15.31 -13.63 -4.21
C GLY A 4 -14.07 -13.14 -4.97
N CYS A 5 -14.20 -12.73 -6.24
CA CYS A 5 -13.05 -12.16 -6.96
C CYS A 5 -12.65 -10.81 -6.39
N ARG A 6 -13.62 -9.94 -6.08
CA ARG A 6 -13.34 -8.61 -5.51
C ARG A 6 -12.63 -8.73 -4.17
N GLU A 7 -13.13 -9.61 -3.32
CA GLU A 7 -12.57 -9.87 -2.00
C GLU A 7 -11.16 -10.45 -2.08
N TRP A 8 -10.93 -11.39 -3.00
CA TRP A 8 -9.61 -11.95 -3.23
C TRP A 8 -8.59 -10.89 -3.64
N PHE A 9 -8.93 -10.02 -4.60
CA PHE A 9 -8.04 -8.92 -5.01
C PHE A 9 -7.78 -7.91 -3.88
N ALA A 10 -8.79 -7.61 -3.06
CA ALA A 10 -8.63 -6.73 -1.90
C ALA A 10 -7.68 -7.34 -0.86
N SER A 11 -7.84 -8.63 -0.56
CA SER A 11 -6.96 -9.39 0.34
C SER A 11 -5.52 -9.44 -0.17
N LEU A 12 -5.34 -9.68 -1.48
CA LEU A 12 -4.02 -9.65 -2.11
C LEU A 12 -3.34 -8.27 -1.95
N ARG A 13 -4.07 -7.18 -2.25
CA ARG A 13 -3.56 -5.82 -2.05
C ARG A 13 -3.13 -5.60 -0.60
N ASP A 14 -3.97 -5.98 0.36
CA ASP A 14 -3.70 -5.74 1.77
C ASP A 14 -2.50 -6.57 2.28
N SER A 15 -2.34 -7.81 1.81
CA SER A 15 -1.16 -8.64 2.09
C SER A 15 0.14 -8.02 1.53
N ILE A 16 0.10 -7.51 0.29
CA ILE A 16 1.24 -6.82 -0.31
C ILE A 16 1.58 -5.58 0.50
N CYS A 17 0.60 -4.69 0.77
CA CYS A 17 0.84 -3.48 1.57
C CYS A 17 1.43 -3.81 2.94
N ALA A 18 0.89 -4.80 3.64
CA ALA A 18 1.39 -5.21 4.95
C ALA A 18 2.85 -5.70 4.90
N THR A 19 3.23 -6.41 3.83
CA THR A 19 4.61 -6.88 3.64
C THR A 19 5.58 -5.71 3.48
N PHE A 20 5.22 -4.69 2.70
CA PHE A 20 6.04 -3.48 2.53
C PHE A 20 6.14 -2.66 3.82
N GLU A 21 5.04 -2.50 4.56
CA GLU A 21 5.05 -1.81 5.85
C GLU A 21 5.90 -2.55 6.91
N ALA A 22 5.92 -3.89 6.88
CA ALA A 22 6.81 -4.68 7.73
C ALA A 22 8.28 -4.44 7.38
N MET A 23 8.63 -4.42 6.09
CA MET A 23 9.99 -4.09 5.64
C MET A 23 10.42 -2.67 6.06
N GLU A 24 9.51 -1.70 5.98
CA GLU A 24 9.74 -0.34 6.50
C GLU A 24 10.01 -0.36 8.01
N ALA A 25 9.20 -1.08 8.78
CA ALA A 25 9.33 -1.17 10.24
C ALA A 25 10.62 -1.88 10.70
N GLU A 26 11.03 -2.94 10.00
CA GLU A 26 12.22 -3.74 10.33
C GLU A 26 13.55 -3.08 9.93
N CYS A 27 13.50 -1.99 9.16
CA CYS A 27 14.72 -1.30 8.71
C CYS A 27 15.49 -0.71 9.90
N PRO A 28 16.79 -1.07 10.08
CA PRO A 28 17.62 -0.53 11.15
C PRO A 28 17.79 1.00 11.05
N GLU A 29 17.86 1.67 12.21
CA GLU A 29 18.00 3.14 12.30
C GLU A 29 19.23 3.68 11.56
N GLN A 30 20.30 2.89 11.43
CA GLN A 30 21.56 3.31 10.79
C GLN A 30 21.44 3.52 9.27
N ARG A 31 20.35 3.08 8.64
CA ARG A 31 20.08 3.27 7.21
C ARG A 31 19.31 4.55 6.91
N GLN A 32 18.95 5.36 7.91
CA GLN A 32 17.97 6.42 7.78
C GLN A 32 18.60 7.80 7.83
N ASP A 33 18.36 8.54 6.78
CA ASP A 33 18.52 9.98 6.60
C ASP A 33 17.45 10.79 7.39
N GLY A 34 17.00 10.26 8.54
CA GLY A 34 16.01 10.87 9.43
C GLY A 34 14.55 10.67 9.02
N LEU A 35 14.28 9.74 8.09
CA LEU A 35 12.93 9.44 7.60
C LEU A 35 12.21 8.40 8.47
N ASP A 36 10.93 8.64 8.75
CA ASP A 36 10.05 7.70 9.43
C ASP A 36 9.70 6.48 8.56
N ALA A 37 9.26 5.39 9.20
CA ALA A 37 8.77 4.21 8.50
C ALA A 37 7.52 4.54 7.67
N GLY A 38 7.58 4.22 6.38
CA GLY A 38 6.48 4.45 5.45
C GLY A 38 5.23 3.64 5.82
N ARG A 39 4.05 4.23 5.57
CA ARG A 39 2.75 3.54 5.64
C ARG A 39 1.93 3.85 4.39
N PHE A 40 1.08 2.91 3.98
CA PHE A 40 0.22 3.14 2.81
C PHE A 40 -0.95 4.06 3.14
N GLU A 41 -1.08 5.12 2.35
CA GLU A 41 -2.30 5.92 2.27
C GLU A 41 -3.24 5.31 1.23
N ARG A 42 -4.44 4.96 1.66
CA ARG A 42 -5.47 4.37 0.78
C ARG A 42 -6.45 5.43 0.32
N LYS A 43 -6.72 5.48 -0.99
CA LYS A 43 -7.71 6.38 -1.58
C LYS A 43 -8.67 5.59 -2.47
N ALA A 44 -9.92 5.50 -2.02
CA ALA A 44 -11.02 5.01 -2.85
C ALA A 44 -11.37 6.06 -3.92
N TRP A 45 -11.64 5.60 -5.13
CA TRP A 45 -12.11 6.45 -6.22
C TRP A 45 -13.16 5.74 -7.05
N GLN A 46 -13.98 6.55 -7.71
CA GLN A 46 -15.01 6.11 -8.63
C GLN A 46 -14.96 7.02 -9.86
N ARG A 47 -15.23 6.46 -11.03
CA ARG A 47 -15.31 7.21 -12.28
C ARG A 47 -16.76 7.28 -12.74
N ASP A 48 -17.15 8.45 -13.23
CA ASP A 48 -18.46 8.62 -13.82
C ASP A 48 -18.59 7.79 -15.11
N GLY A 49 -19.73 7.14 -15.31
CA GLY A 49 -19.88 6.11 -16.36
C GLY A 49 -19.32 4.72 -15.99
N GLY A 50 -18.94 4.51 -14.72
CA GLY A 50 -18.65 3.20 -14.17
C GLY A 50 -17.16 2.86 -14.05
N GLY A 51 -16.88 1.94 -13.13
CA GLY A 51 -15.54 1.60 -12.66
C GLY A 51 -15.13 2.36 -11.41
N GLY A 52 -14.01 1.94 -10.83
CA GLY A 52 -13.49 2.47 -9.58
C GLY A 52 -12.45 1.54 -8.99
N GLY A 53 -11.92 1.91 -7.83
CA GLY A 53 -10.94 1.11 -7.14
C GLY A 53 -10.43 1.78 -5.88
N VAL A 54 -9.40 1.20 -5.30
CA VAL A 54 -8.67 1.76 -4.16
C VAL A 54 -7.20 1.78 -4.53
N MET A 55 -6.63 2.98 -4.60
CA MET A 55 -5.19 3.17 -4.70
C MET A 55 -4.57 3.07 -3.30
N SER A 56 -3.36 2.55 -3.21
CA SER A 56 -2.55 2.56 -2.01
C SER A 56 -1.20 3.15 -2.39
N VAL A 57 -0.76 4.25 -1.79
CA VAL A 57 0.57 4.83 -2.07
C VAL A 57 1.35 4.97 -0.76
N MET A 58 2.63 4.63 -0.78
CA MET A 58 3.55 4.75 0.35
C MET A 58 4.82 5.46 -0.10
N HIS A 59 5.29 6.35 0.75
CA HIS A 59 6.65 6.90 0.72
C HIS A 59 7.29 6.58 2.07
N GLY A 60 8.50 6.05 2.07
CA GLY A 60 9.13 5.58 3.28
C GLY A 60 10.66 5.62 3.21
N ARG A 61 11.27 5.11 4.29
CA ARG A 61 12.72 5.14 4.49
C ARG A 61 13.44 3.97 3.82
N VAL A 62 12.71 2.93 3.40
CA VAL A 62 13.24 1.79 2.62
C VAL A 62 12.88 1.96 1.15
N PHE A 63 11.64 2.34 0.88
CA PHE A 63 11.13 2.55 -0.47
C PHE A 63 10.85 4.03 -0.70
N GLU A 64 11.58 4.63 -1.65
CA GLU A 64 11.34 6.01 -2.07
C GLU A 64 9.86 6.23 -2.44
N LYS A 65 9.26 5.25 -3.13
CA LYS A 65 7.83 5.21 -3.46
C LYS A 65 7.35 3.79 -3.77
N SER A 66 6.15 3.44 -3.31
CA SER A 66 5.42 2.22 -3.68
C SER A 66 3.94 2.53 -3.89
N GLY A 67 3.29 1.90 -4.87
CA GLY A 67 1.85 2.02 -5.11
C GLY A 67 1.32 1.30 -6.33
#